data_AF-A0A6A4ZD54-F1
#
_entry.id   AF-A0A6A4ZD54-F1
#
_cell.length_a   1.000
_cell.length_b   1.000
_cell.length_c   1.000
_cell.angle_alpha   90.00
_cell.angle_beta   90.00
_cell.angle_gamma   90.00
#
_symmetry.space_group_name_H-M   'P 1'
#
loop_
_entity.id
_entity.type
_entity.pdbx_description
1 polymer ?
#
loop_
_entity_poly.entity_id
_entity_poly.type
_entity_poly.pdbx_seq_one_letter_code
_entity_poly.pdbx_strand_id
1 'polypeptide(L)'
;MMTWIKLNQRDWLLNYLTFPPGHYYAVQEKTWMDGRVWTQYLREVLGEIIQEPSVMLLDNFECHVSDESYKITKKSWPLDVMALFKRNLRNLWLLEEQIVGDDEDPFSPTACQKRMAMAKRAIAAWDMVSDDVIRRRFEK
;
A
#
# COMPACT_ATOMS: atom_id res chain seq x y z
N MET A 1 -1.15 5.20 5.73
CA MET A 1 -1.56 4.69 4.40
C MET A 1 -0.42 3.79 3.97
N MET A 2 -0.70 2.53 3.70
CA MET A 2 0.29 1.46 3.69
C MET A 2 0.47 0.96 2.26
N THR A 3 1.69 1.03 1.76
CA THR A 3 2.16 0.46 0.49
C THR A 3 3.22 -0.59 0.82
N TRP A 4 3.40 -1.60 -0.03
CA TRP A 4 3.61 -2.96 0.48
C TRP A 4 4.65 -3.89 -0.26
N ILE A 5 5.81 -4.25 0.34
CA ILE A 5 6.74 -5.34 -0.08
C ILE A 5 7.47 -6.03 1.08
N LYS A 6 7.79 -7.28 0.80
CA LYS A 6 8.34 -8.30 1.70
C LYS A 6 9.82 -8.06 1.96
N LEU A 7 10.24 -7.98 3.23
CA LEU A 7 11.51 -8.54 3.68
C LEU A 7 11.51 -8.72 5.22
N ASN A 8 11.96 -9.90 5.64
CA ASN A 8 12.11 -10.35 7.03
C ASN A 8 10.87 -10.22 7.94
N GLN A 9 9.92 -11.15 7.81
CA GLN A 9 9.01 -11.46 8.90
C GLN A 9 9.36 -12.82 9.51
N ARG A 10 9.46 -12.84 10.84
CA ARG A 10 9.54 -14.07 11.64
C ARG A 10 8.27 -14.88 11.40
N ASP A 11 8.38 -16.20 11.32
CA ASP A 11 7.30 -17.12 10.89
C ASP A 11 5.96 -16.95 11.65
N TRP A 12 5.98 -16.44 12.88
CA TRP A 12 4.77 -16.19 13.67
C TRP A 12 3.89 -15.04 13.15
N LEU A 13 4.43 -14.08 12.39
CA LEU A 13 3.65 -13.00 11.76
C LEU A 13 2.90 -13.48 10.51
N LEU A 14 3.46 -14.48 9.81
CA LEU A 14 2.81 -15.12 8.65
C LEU A 14 1.58 -15.94 9.08
N ASN A 15 1.61 -16.52 10.28
CA ASN A 15 0.45 -17.21 10.87
C ASN A 15 -0.65 -16.25 11.36
N TYR A 16 -0.36 -14.95 11.51
CA TYR A 16 -1.28 -13.98 12.10
C TYR A 16 -1.96 -13.06 11.07
N LEU A 17 -1.46 -12.96 9.84
CA LEU A 17 -1.96 -12.03 8.82
C LEU A 17 -2.21 -12.76 7.48
N THR A 18 -3.45 -13.18 7.27
CA THR A 18 -3.94 -13.79 6.01
C THR A 18 -4.24 -12.72 4.96
N PHE A 19 -3.21 -12.02 4.48
CA PHE A 19 -3.40 -11.00 3.44
C PHE A 19 -3.87 -11.60 2.11
N PRO A 20 -4.67 -10.86 1.30
CA PRO A 20 -5.04 -11.30 -0.04
C PRO A 20 -3.80 -11.62 -0.90
N PRO A 21 -3.76 -12.78 -1.58
CA PRO A 21 -2.66 -13.14 -2.47
C PRO A 21 -2.62 -12.21 -3.70
N GLY A 22 -1.48 -12.18 -4.41
CA GLY A 22 -1.32 -11.36 -5.61
C GLY A 22 -0.81 -9.94 -5.37
N HIS A 23 -0.72 -9.52 -4.10
CA HIS A 23 -0.08 -8.27 -3.69
C HIS A 23 1.15 -8.56 -2.83
N TYR A 24 2.11 -7.66 -2.87
CA TYR A 24 3.22 -7.66 -1.92
C TYR A 24 2.78 -6.91 -0.65
N TYR A 25 3.45 -7.09 0.51
CA TYR A 25 3.14 -6.55 1.87
C TYR A 25 4.41 -6.23 2.68
N ALA A 26 4.55 -4.97 3.12
CA ALA A 26 5.51 -4.46 4.11
C ALA A 26 4.78 -4.09 5.43
N VAL A 27 4.94 -4.88 6.49
CA VAL A 27 4.32 -4.60 7.81
C VAL A 27 5.42 -4.43 8.86
N GLN A 28 5.47 -3.26 9.51
CA GLN A 28 6.23 -3.10 10.75
C GLN A 28 5.36 -3.46 11.96
N GLU A 29 6.00 -3.95 13.02
CA GLU A 29 5.33 -4.43 14.24
C GLU A 29 4.61 -3.30 15.01
N LYS A 30 5.16 -2.07 15.00
CA LYS A 30 4.67 -0.96 15.83
C LYS A 30 4.61 0.42 15.15
N THR A 31 4.86 0.53 13.84
CA THR A 31 5.10 1.85 13.24
C THR A 31 4.71 1.94 11.76
N TRP A 32 4.59 3.19 11.31
CA TRP A 32 4.24 3.62 9.97
C TRP A 32 5.47 3.43 9.06
N MET A 33 5.28 3.30 7.74
CA MET A 33 6.42 3.21 6.81
C MET A 33 7.25 4.49 6.89
N ASP A 34 8.53 4.37 7.23
CA ASP A 34 9.47 5.48 7.19
C ASP A 34 10.28 5.48 5.88
N GLY A 35 11.06 6.52 5.65
CA GLY A 35 11.90 6.63 4.44
C GLY A 35 12.92 5.50 4.30
N ARG A 36 13.35 4.88 5.41
CA ARG A 36 14.28 3.75 5.41
C ARG A 36 13.62 2.50 4.85
N VAL A 37 12.45 2.12 5.37
CA VAL A 37 11.69 0.97 4.88
C VAL A 37 11.23 1.20 3.44
N TRP A 38 10.85 2.42 3.09
CA TRP A 38 10.53 2.77 1.70
C TRP A 38 11.74 2.62 0.76
N THR A 39 12.93 3.04 1.17
CA THR A 39 14.14 2.88 0.35
C THR A 39 14.49 1.41 0.15
N GLN A 40 14.38 0.60 1.21
CA GLN A 40 14.64 -0.83 1.15
C GLN A 40 13.67 -1.53 0.19
N TYR A 41 12.39 -1.17 0.28
CA TYR A 41 11.33 -1.66 -0.57
C TYR A 41 11.59 -1.44 -2.05
N LEU A 42 11.95 -0.20 -2.41
CA LEU A 42 12.20 0.19 -3.79
C LEU A 42 13.34 -0.64 -4.40
N ARG A 43 14.40 -0.87 -3.63
CA ARG A 43 15.61 -1.54 -4.11
C ARG A 43 15.46 -3.06 -4.13
N GLU A 44 15.02 -3.64 -3.02
CA GLU A 44 15.16 -5.08 -2.79
C GLU A 44 13.94 -5.88 -3.27
N VAL A 45 12.83 -5.21 -3.59
CA VAL A 45 11.66 -5.92 -4.11
C VAL A 45 11.08 -5.29 -5.37
N LEU A 46 10.87 -3.97 -5.44
CA LEU A 46 10.40 -3.41 -6.72
C LEU A 46 11.45 -3.50 -7.82
N GLY A 47 12.71 -3.20 -7.50
CA GLY A 47 13.81 -3.25 -8.46
C GLY A 47 13.99 -4.63 -9.11
N GLU A 48 13.68 -5.71 -8.38
CA GLU A 48 13.82 -7.09 -8.87
C GLU A 48 12.58 -7.57 -9.67
N ILE A 49 11.41 -6.97 -9.42
CA ILE A 49 10.12 -7.46 -9.98
C ILE A 49 9.67 -6.61 -11.17
N ILE A 50 9.91 -5.30 -11.13
CA ILE A 50 9.43 -4.39 -12.17
C ILE A 50 10.27 -4.57 -13.44
N GLN A 51 9.60 -4.83 -14.55
CA GLN A 51 10.19 -4.83 -15.89
C GLN A 51 9.93 -3.49 -16.58
N GLU A 52 10.92 -2.98 -17.31
CA GLU A 52 10.75 -1.76 -18.11
C GLU A 52 9.98 -2.06 -19.42
N PRO A 53 9.11 -1.13 -19.87
CA PRO A 53 8.76 0.15 -19.26
C PRO A 53 7.62 0.03 -18.24
N SER A 54 7.81 0.61 -17.04
CA SER A 54 6.80 0.64 -15.97
C SER A 54 6.67 2.04 -15.36
N VAL A 55 5.51 2.33 -14.77
CA VAL A 55 5.18 3.59 -14.11
C VAL A 55 4.83 3.33 -12.65
N MET A 56 5.29 4.19 -11.74
CA MET A 56 4.95 4.13 -10.33
C MET A 56 3.83 5.12 -10.01
N LEU A 57 2.75 4.59 -9.40
CA LEU A 57 1.68 5.40 -8.84
C LEU A 57 1.72 5.28 -7.32
N LEU A 58 1.92 6.40 -6.65
CA LEU A 58 2.03 6.46 -5.19
C LEU A 58 0.94 7.33 -4.61
N ASP A 59 0.63 7.11 -3.33
CA ASP A 59 -0.15 8.08 -2.57
C ASP A 59 0.73 9.26 -2.13
N ASN A 60 0.11 10.32 -1.59
CA ASN A 60 0.84 11.45 -1.02
C ASN A 60 1.19 11.21 0.46
N PHE A 61 1.78 10.06 0.77
CA PHE A 61 2.37 9.79 2.08
C PHE A 61 3.80 10.33 2.13
N GLU A 62 4.23 10.83 3.29
CA GLU A 62 5.43 11.65 3.42
C GLU A 62 6.69 10.94 2.90
N CYS A 63 6.85 9.65 3.18
CA CYS A 63 7.99 8.90 2.69
C CYS A 63 7.98 8.65 1.17
N HIS A 64 6.82 8.69 0.50
CA HIS A 64 6.72 8.54 -0.95
C HIS A 64 7.05 9.83 -1.69
N VAL A 65 6.74 10.97 -1.07
CA VAL A 65 6.93 12.30 -1.67
C VAL A 65 8.16 13.03 -1.17
N SER A 66 9.02 12.36 -0.38
CA SER A 66 10.28 12.93 0.04
C SER A 66 11.26 13.09 -1.13
N ASP A 67 12.17 14.05 -1.01
CA ASP A 67 13.21 14.29 -2.03
C ASP A 67 14.06 13.03 -2.27
N GLU A 68 14.32 12.24 -1.22
CA GLU A 68 15.03 10.97 -1.30
C GLU A 68 14.27 9.96 -2.15
N SER A 69 12.95 9.83 -1.93
CA SER A 69 12.09 8.96 -2.73
C SER A 69 12.08 9.39 -4.19
N TYR A 70 11.92 10.68 -4.47
CA TYR A 70 11.95 11.21 -5.83
C TYR A 70 13.29 10.95 -6.52
N LYS A 71 14.42 11.10 -5.82
CA LYS A 71 15.76 10.81 -6.38
C LYS A 71 15.93 9.35 -6.76
N ILE A 72 15.38 8.43 -5.97
CA ILE A 72 15.48 6.98 -6.22
C ILE A 72 14.51 6.57 -7.34
N THR A 73 13.26 6.99 -7.25
CA THR A 73 12.19 6.56 -8.17
C THR A 73 12.34 7.20 -9.55
N LYS A 74 12.54 8.51 -9.65
CA LYS A 74 12.61 9.23 -10.94
C LYS A 74 13.79 8.79 -11.81
N LYS A 75 14.86 8.25 -11.19
CA LYS A 75 16.00 7.68 -11.93
C LYS A 75 15.59 6.46 -12.75
N SER A 76 14.59 5.70 -12.28
CA SER A 76 14.26 4.39 -12.79
C SER A 76 12.84 4.31 -13.40
N TRP A 77 11.88 5.10 -12.92
CA TRP A 77 10.49 5.05 -13.37
C TRP A 77 9.83 6.44 -13.34
N PRO A 78 8.94 6.76 -14.30
CA PRO A 78 8.02 7.88 -14.17
C PRO A 78 7.14 7.71 -12.92
N LEU A 79 6.94 8.80 -12.18
CA LEU A 79 6.20 8.84 -10.91
C LEU A 79 5.07 9.86 -10.98
N ASP A 80 3.87 9.47 -10.52
CA ASP A 80 2.76 10.38 -10.23
C ASP A 80 2.16 10.10 -8.83
N VAL A 81 1.66 11.15 -8.19
CA VAL A 81 1.06 11.11 -6.85
C VAL A 81 -0.47 11.21 -6.97
N MET A 82 -1.14 10.10 -6.68
CA MET A 82 -2.56 9.94 -7.02
C MET A 82 -3.50 10.42 -5.90
N ALA A 83 -3.95 11.67 -6.01
CA ALA A 83 -5.01 12.21 -5.15
C ALA A 83 -6.32 11.41 -5.24
N LEU A 84 -6.59 10.80 -6.39
CA LEU A 84 -7.76 9.96 -6.63
C LEU A 84 -7.82 8.75 -5.68
N PHE A 85 -6.67 8.15 -5.37
CA PHE A 85 -6.60 7.02 -4.45
C PHE A 85 -7.09 7.39 -3.05
N LYS A 86 -6.68 8.56 -2.52
CA LYS A 86 -7.17 9.05 -1.22
C LYS A 86 -8.68 9.28 -1.22
N ARG A 87 -9.23 9.77 -2.34
CA ARG A 87 -10.69 9.95 -2.52
C ARG A 87 -11.42 8.61 -2.49
N ASN A 88 -10.93 7.63 -3.25
CA ASN A 88 -11.54 6.29 -3.30
C ASN A 88 -11.46 5.61 -1.93
N LEU A 89 -10.32 5.68 -1.25
CA LEU A 89 -10.16 5.18 0.12
C LEU A 89 -11.16 5.80 1.10
N ARG A 90 -11.34 7.12 1.04
CA ARG A 90 -12.32 7.82 1.89
C ARG A 90 -13.75 7.38 1.57
N ASN A 91 -14.10 7.26 0.29
CA ASN A 91 -15.44 6.84 -0.11
C ASN A 91 -15.74 5.41 0.33
N LEU A 92 -14.79 4.49 0.14
CA LEU A 92 -14.94 3.10 0.60
C LEU A 92 -15.02 3.02 2.12
N TRP A 93 -14.25 3.84 2.86
CA TRP A 93 -14.34 3.87 4.32
C TRP A 93 -15.73 4.28 4.82
N LEU A 94 -16.39 5.20 4.12
CA LEU A 94 -17.74 5.65 4.48
C LEU A 94 -18.82 4.60 4.20
N LEU A 95 -18.57 3.67 3.28
CA LEU A 95 -19.50 2.63 2.87
C LEU A 95 -19.22 1.28 3.53
N GLU A 96 -18.09 1.16 4.21
CA GLU A 96 -17.68 -0.08 4.85
C GLU A 96 -18.48 -0.35 6.12
N GLU A 97 -18.91 -1.59 6.30
CA GLU A 97 -19.54 -2.04 7.53
C GLU A 97 -18.55 -1.98 8.70
N GLN A 98 -19.08 -1.83 9.92
CA GLN A 98 -18.22 -1.88 11.10
C GLN A 98 -17.52 -3.24 11.20
N ILE A 99 -16.24 -3.19 11.52
CA ILE A 99 -15.44 -4.39 11.74
C ILE A 99 -15.89 -5.01 13.08
N VAL A 100 -16.51 -6.19 13.01
CA VAL A 100 -16.86 -6.98 14.18
C VAL A 100 -15.60 -7.65 14.73
N GLY A 101 -15.49 -7.70 16.06
CA GLY A 101 -14.42 -8.42 16.77
C GLY A 101 -14.49 -9.93 16.62
N ASP A 102 -13.74 -10.65 17.43
CA ASP A 102 -13.80 -12.11 17.45
C ASP A 102 -14.94 -12.62 18.34
N ASP A 103 -15.08 -13.94 18.46
CA ASP A 103 -16.14 -14.56 19.25
C ASP A 103 -16.03 -14.26 20.75
N GLU A 104 -14.83 -13.90 21.24
CA GLU A 104 -14.58 -13.57 22.64
C GLU A 104 -14.97 -12.12 22.96
N ASP A 105 -14.64 -11.18 22.06
CA ASP A 105 -15.05 -9.77 22.17
C ASP A 105 -15.52 -9.20 20.82
N PRO A 106 -16.81 -9.39 20.47
CA PRO A 106 -17.38 -8.91 19.21
C PRO A 106 -17.35 -7.38 19.05
N PHE A 107 -17.17 -6.63 20.14
CA PHE A 107 -17.17 -5.16 20.13
C PHE A 107 -15.77 -4.57 19.99
N SER A 108 -14.72 -5.38 20.15
CA SER A 108 -13.33 -4.93 20.07
C SER A 108 -12.58 -5.61 18.93
N PRO A 109 -12.65 -5.06 17.69
CA PRO A 109 -11.88 -5.59 16.60
C PRO A 109 -10.38 -5.59 16.90
N THR A 110 -9.77 -6.75 16.70
CA THR A 110 -8.35 -6.99 16.94
C THR A 110 -7.50 -6.11 16.01
N ALA A 111 -6.25 -5.88 16.40
CA ALA A 111 -5.31 -5.16 15.53
C ALA A 111 -5.13 -5.87 14.17
N CYS A 112 -5.24 -7.21 14.13
CA CYS A 112 -5.20 -7.98 12.89
C CYS A 112 -6.41 -7.66 11.99
N GLN A 113 -7.64 -7.74 12.52
CA GLN A 113 -8.85 -7.45 11.75
C GLN A 113 -8.86 -6.02 11.19
N LYS A 114 -8.43 -5.04 12.00
CA LYS A 114 -8.28 -3.63 11.57
C LYS A 114 -7.28 -3.48 10.42
N ARG A 115 -6.12 -4.15 10.50
CA ARG A 115 -5.12 -4.15 9.42
C ARG A 115 -5.64 -4.82 8.16
N MET A 116 -6.37 -5.93 8.29
CA MET A 116 -6.97 -6.66 7.17
C MET A 116 -8.00 -5.80 6.42
N ALA A 117 -8.91 -5.17 7.15
CA ALA A 117 -9.91 -4.26 6.57
C ALA A 117 -9.23 -3.10 5.84
N MET A 118 -8.17 -2.53 6.44
CA MET A 118 -7.37 -1.50 5.78
C MET A 118 -6.72 -1.98 4.47
N ALA A 119 -6.15 -3.17 4.46
CA ALA A 119 -5.51 -3.74 3.27
C ALA A 119 -6.53 -3.99 2.15
N LYS A 120 -7.66 -4.65 2.46
CA LYS A 120 -8.74 -4.91 1.50
C LYS A 120 -9.28 -3.61 0.90
N ARG A 121 -9.47 -2.58 1.73
CA ARG A 121 -9.95 -1.27 1.26
C ARG A 121 -8.95 -0.56 0.36
N ALA A 122 -7.66 -0.66 0.66
CA ALA A 122 -6.61 -0.10 -0.19
C ALA A 122 -6.56 -0.79 -1.56
N ILE A 123 -6.69 -2.12 -1.60
CA ILE A 123 -6.77 -2.88 -2.85
C ILE A 123 -7.98 -2.42 -3.66
N ALA A 124 -9.18 -2.42 -3.06
CA ALA A 124 -10.39 -1.97 -3.73
C ALA A 124 -10.29 -0.51 -4.22
N ALA A 125 -9.64 0.37 -3.47
CA ALA A 125 -9.43 1.76 -3.88
C ALA A 125 -8.52 1.89 -5.11
N TRP A 126 -7.53 1.01 -5.24
CA TRP A 126 -6.65 0.93 -6.42
C TRP A 126 -7.37 0.30 -7.61
N ASP A 127 -8.17 -0.74 -7.41
CA ASP A 127 -8.95 -1.39 -8.48
C ASP A 127 -9.98 -0.44 -9.12
N MET A 128 -10.43 0.59 -8.38
CA MET A 128 -11.28 1.66 -8.89
C MET A 128 -10.54 2.66 -9.81
N VAL A 129 -9.22 2.61 -9.89
CA VAL A 129 -8.42 3.47 -10.78
C VAL A 129 -8.20 2.71 -12.08
N SER A 130 -8.91 3.10 -13.15
CA SER A 130 -8.75 2.45 -14.45
C SER A 130 -7.46 2.87 -15.16
N ASP A 131 -6.95 1.97 -16.01
CA ASP A 131 -5.80 2.24 -16.87
C ASP A 131 -5.94 3.51 -17.70
N ASP A 132 -7.15 3.84 -18.15
CA ASP A 132 -7.38 5.07 -18.92
C ASP A 132 -7.21 6.33 -18.09
N VAL A 133 -7.59 6.30 -16.80
CA VAL A 133 -7.34 7.42 -15.88
C VAL A 133 -5.83 7.58 -15.67
N ILE A 134 -5.10 6.47 -15.61
CA ILE A 134 -3.64 6.47 -15.51
C ILE A 134 -3.03 7.06 -16.79
N ARG A 135 -3.40 6.56 -17.97
CA ARG A 135 -2.88 7.03 -19.27
C ARG A 135 -3.08 8.53 -19.45
N ARG A 136 -4.29 9.05 -19.19
CA ARG A 136 -4.61 10.49 -19.29
C ARG A 136 -3.78 11.37 -18.37
N ARG A 137 -3.20 10.84 -17.28
CA ARG A 137 -2.30 11.60 -16.40
C ARG A 137 -0.93 11.82 -17.02
N PHE A 138 -0.51 10.95 -17.94
CA PHE A 138 0.78 11.02 -18.62
C PHE A 138 0.68 11.57 -20.05
N GLU A 139 -0.54 11.71 -20.59
CA GLU A 139 -0.82 12.51 -21.78
C GLU A 139 -0.57 13.99 -21.48
N LYS A 140 0.43 14.58 -22.15
CA LYS A 140 0.78 16.01 -22.05
C LYS A 140 -0.01 16.84 -23.05
#